data_AF-A0A377HSY1-F1
#
_entry.id   AF-A0A377HSY1-F1
#
_cell.length_a   1.000
_cell.length_b   1.000
_cell.length_c   1.000
_cell.angle_alpha   90.00
_cell.angle_beta   90.00
_cell.angle_gamma   90.00
#
_symmetry.space_group_name_H-M   'P 1'
#
loop_
_entity.id
_entity.type
_entity.pdbx_description
1 polymer ?
#
loop_
_entity_poly.entity_id
_entity_poly.type
_entity_poly.pdbx_seq_one_letter_code
_entity_poly.pdbx_strand_id
1 'polypeptide(L)'
;MKVNENTIEQQCLESLQSLGWDYAFGRSEEMAAWRHSASDVVLEPLLREAVARLNPQLPESAVADVVKLVCRSDITELAERNRQAYFYGFVKVCGWSISLMMNKR
;
A
#
# COMPACT_ATOMS: atom_id res chain seq x y z
N MET A 1 30.96 -16.29 -15.01
CA MET A 1 29.62 -15.66 -14.95
C MET A 1 29.78 -14.30 -14.29
N LYS A 2 29.46 -13.20 -14.98
CA LYS A 2 29.50 -11.86 -14.39
C LYS A 2 28.13 -11.60 -13.79
N VAL A 3 28.05 -11.55 -12.46
CA VAL A 3 26.85 -11.10 -11.75
C VAL A 3 26.76 -9.58 -11.92
N ASN A 4 25.62 -9.08 -12.37
CA ASN A 4 25.29 -7.66 -12.48
C ASN A 4 23.90 -7.40 -11.88
N GLU A 5 23.47 -6.14 -11.81
CA GLU A 5 22.20 -5.73 -11.21
C GLU A 5 21.01 -6.47 -11.83
N ASN A 6 20.99 -6.62 -13.15
CA ASN A 6 19.94 -7.35 -13.85
C ASN A 6 19.91 -8.84 -13.45
N THR A 7 21.07 -9.47 -13.26
CA THR A 7 21.14 -10.88 -12.82
C THR A 7 20.53 -11.04 -11.42
N ILE A 8 20.84 -10.10 -10.52
CA ILE A 8 20.30 -10.10 -9.15
C ILE A 8 18.80 -9.83 -9.15
N GLU A 9 18.34 -8.87 -9.97
CA GLU A 9 16.92 -8.54 -10.12
C GLU A 9 16.10 -9.74 -10.60
N GLN A 10 16.52 -10.41 -11.68
CA GLN A 10 15.81 -11.58 -12.19
C GLN A 10 15.72 -12.71 -11.15
N GLN A 11 16.81 -12.99 -10.43
CA GLN A 11 16.81 -14.01 -9.38
C GLN A 11 15.87 -13.65 -8.21
N CYS A 12 15.76 -12.36 -7.87
CA CYS A 12 14.83 -11.87 -6.85
C CYS A 12 13.37 -12.03 -7.31
N LEU A 13 13.08 -11.68 -8.56
CA LEU A 13 11.74 -11.86 -9.16
C LEU A 13 11.32 -13.32 -9.17
N GLU A 14 12.20 -14.22 -9.62
CA GLU A 14 11.97 -15.67 -9.61
C GLU A 14 11.66 -16.17 -8.19
N SER A 15 12.40 -15.68 -7.20
CA SER A 15 12.20 -16.04 -5.79
C SER A 15 10.83 -15.58 -5.28
N LEU A 16 10.41 -14.35 -5.57
CA LEU A 16 9.11 -13.83 -5.20
C LEU A 16 7.97 -14.56 -5.91
N GLN A 17 8.11 -14.84 -7.20
CA GLN A 17 7.13 -15.60 -7.97
C GLN A 17 6.97 -17.03 -7.44
N SER A 18 8.07 -17.67 -7.00
CA SER A 18 8.00 -19.00 -6.37
C SER A 18 7.22 -19.02 -5.05
N LEU A 19 7.12 -17.87 -4.38
CA LEU A 19 6.31 -17.68 -3.17
C LEU A 19 4.85 -17.29 -3.48
N GLY A 20 4.48 -17.21 -4.75
CA GLY A 20 3.13 -16.86 -5.21
C GLY A 20 2.87 -15.36 -5.37
N TRP A 21 3.92 -14.54 -5.43
CA TRP A 21 3.76 -13.11 -5.73
C TRP A 21 3.63 -12.89 -7.24
N ASP A 22 2.60 -12.15 -7.64
CA ASP A 22 2.45 -11.72 -9.02
C ASP A 22 3.47 -10.63 -9.37
N TYR A 23 3.95 -10.69 -10.61
CA TYR A 23 4.86 -9.69 -11.17
C TYR A 23 4.18 -8.99 -12.34
N ALA A 24 4.18 -7.65 -12.29
CA ALA A 24 3.71 -6.81 -13.37
C ALA A 24 4.82 -5.84 -13.77
N PHE A 25 5.07 -5.72 -15.09
CA PHE A 25 6.19 -4.94 -15.58
C PHE A 25 5.88 -3.44 -15.52
N GLY A 26 6.78 -2.62 -14.98
CA GLY A 26 6.52 -1.18 -14.77
C GLY A 26 6.10 -0.36 -16.01
N ARG A 27 6.33 -0.88 -17.23
CA ARG A 27 5.99 -0.23 -18.50
C ARG A 27 4.85 -0.93 -19.27
N SER A 28 4.20 -1.95 -18.70
CA SER A 28 3.04 -2.57 -19.35
C SER A 28 1.81 -1.65 -19.28
N GLU A 29 0.87 -1.84 -20.20
CA GLU A 29 -0.35 -1.02 -20.28
C GLU A 29 -1.23 -1.14 -19.03
N GLU A 30 -1.21 -2.28 -18.35
CA GLU A 30 -1.83 -2.52 -17.04
C GLU A 30 -1.32 -1.55 -15.95
N MET A 31 -0.04 -1.13 -15.98
CA MET A 31 0.48 -0.12 -15.05
C MET A 31 -0.09 1.28 -15.31
N ALA A 32 -0.41 1.59 -16.57
CA ALA A 32 -0.96 2.89 -16.94
C ALA A 32 -2.36 3.11 -16.34
N ALA A 33 -3.06 2.03 -15.98
CA ALA A 33 -4.32 2.10 -15.24
C ALA A 33 -4.11 2.37 -13.74
N TRP A 34 -2.91 2.12 -13.19
CA TRP A 34 -2.62 2.22 -11.75
C TRP A 34 -1.81 3.46 -11.37
N ARG A 35 -1.15 4.11 -12.34
CA ARG A 35 -0.37 5.34 -12.15
C ARG A 35 -0.90 6.47 -13.02
N HIS A 36 -1.05 7.66 -12.44
CA HIS A 36 -1.31 8.89 -13.18
C HIS A 36 0.00 9.52 -13.69
N SER A 37 1.11 9.28 -12.99
CA SER A 37 2.46 9.75 -13.34
C SER A 37 3.52 8.71 -12.95
N ALA A 38 4.68 8.74 -13.62
CA ALA A 38 5.85 7.96 -13.24
C ALA A 38 6.42 8.34 -11.86
N SER A 39 6.08 9.52 -11.35
CA SER A 39 6.43 9.98 -10.00
C SER A 39 5.52 9.42 -8.91
N ASP A 40 4.44 8.74 -9.26
CA ASP A 40 3.48 8.24 -8.29
C ASP A 40 4.08 7.07 -7.51
N VAL A 41 4.32 7.33 -6.22
CA VAL A 41 4.87 6.35 -5.28
C VAL A 41 3.79 5.40 -4.76
N VAL A 42 2.53 5.87 -4.70
CA VAL A 42 1.39 5.08 -4.25
C VAL A 42 0.47 4.78 -5.43
N LEU A 43 0.20 3.49 -5.65
CA LEU A 43 -0.75 3.01 -6.65
C LEU A 43 -2.17 3.07 -6.06
N GLU A 44 -2.77 4.25 -6.05
CA GLU A 44 -4.05 4.50 -5.39
C GLU A 44 -5.18 3.54 -5.83
N PRO A 45 -5.36 3.21 -7.13
CA PRO A 45 -6.40 2.27 -7.56
C PRO A 45 -6.24 0.89 -6.93
N LEU A 46 -5.01 0.35 -6.92
CA LEU A 46 -4.71 -0.94 -6.30
C LEU A 46 -4.88 -0.90 -4.79
N LEU A 47 -4.47 0.19 -4.13
CA LEU A 47 -4.65 0.35 -2.69
C LEU A 47 -6.14 0.33 -2.33
N ARG A 48 -6.98 1.05 -3.08
CA ARG A 48 -8.44 1.07 -2.89
C ARG A 48 -9.04 -0.33 -3.03
N GLU A 49 -8.68 -1.04 -4.09
CA GLU A 49 -9.16 -2.40 -4.34
C GLU A 49 -8.71 -3.37 -3.22
N ALA A 50 -7.45 -3.29 -2.80
CA ALA A 50 -6.93 -4.11 -1.71
C ALA A 50 -7.65 -3.83 -0.39
N VAL A 51 -7.87 -2.55 -0.04
CA VAL A 51 -8.59 -2.18 1.19
C VAL A 51 -10.03 -2.72 1.17
N ALA A 52 -10.73 -2.58 0.05
CA ALA A 52 -12.10 -3.10 -0.11
C ALA A 52 -12.14 -4.64 -0.05
N ARG A 53 -11.21 -5.31 -0.72
CA ARG A 53 -11.11 -6.78 -0.75
C ARG A 53 -10.79 -7.37 0.63
N LEU A 54 -9.90 -6.73 1.38
CA LEU A 54 -9.54 -7.15 2.74
C LEU A 54 -10.63 -6.82 3.76
N ASN A 55 -11.49 -5.84 3.49
CA ASN A 55 -12.52 -5.39 4.40
C ASN A 55 -13.90 -5.30 3.71
N PRO A 56 -14.51 -6.42 3.30
CA PRO A 56 -15.80 -6.42 2.58
C PRO A 56 -16.96 -5.77 3.35
N GLN A 57 -16.82 -5.67 4.68
CA GLN A 57 -17.78 -5.05 5.59
C GLN A 57 -17.77 -3.51 5.57
N LEU A 58 -16.71 -2.89 5.04
CA LEU A 58 -16.59 -1.45 5.03
C LEU A 58 -17.38 -0.86 3.86
N PRO A 59 -18.17 0.22 4.09
CA PRO A 59 -18.80 0.94 3.01
C PRO A 59 -17.73 1.65 2.15
N GLU A 60 -18.05 1.87 0.88
CA GLU A 60 -17.12 2.48 -0.08
C GLU A 60 -16.62 3.87 0.36
N SER A 61 -17.46 4.65 1.06
CA SER A 61 -17.08 5.93 1.64
C SER A 61 -15.96 5.79 2.68
N ALA A 62 -16.02 4.76 3.54
CA ALA A 62 -14.99 4.50 4.54
C ALA A 62 -13.68 4.02 3.89
N VAL A 63 -13.77 3.22 2.82
CA VAL A 63 -12.59 2.82 2.02
C VAL A 63 -11.92 4.07 1.44
N ALA A 64 -12.69 4.99 0.85
CA ALA A 64 -12.15 6.23 0.30
C ALA A 64 -11.46 7.10 1.36
N ASP A 65 -12.01 7.18 2.57
CA ASP A 65 -11.41 7.94 3.67
C ASP A 65 -10.10 7.32 4.16
N VAL A 66 -10.02 5.99 4.22
CA VAL A 66 -8.79 5.27 4.58
C VAL A 66 -7.72 5.49 3.51
N VAL A 67 -8.06 5.36 2.23
CA VAL A 67 -7.13 5.61 1.12
C VAL A 67 -6.59 7.03 1.19
N LYS A 68 -7.46 8.03 1.36
CA LYS A 68 -7.04 9.43 1.54
C LYS A 68 -6.12 9.63 2.74
N LEU A 69 -6.40 8.97 3.86
CA LEU A 69 -5.56 9.06 5.06
C LEU A 69 -4.15 8.50 4.82
N VAL A 70 -4.05 7.34 4.15
CA VAL A 70 -2.78 6.67 3.84
C VAL A 70 -1.99 7.45 2.78
N CYS A 71 -2.66 8.01 1.78
CA CYS A 71 -2.04 8.79 0.71
C CYS A 71 -1.69 10.24 1.13
N ARG A 72 -1.99 10.67 2.37
CA ARG A 72 -1.65 12.03 2.81
C ARG A 72 -0.15 12.26 2.76
N SER A 73 0.23 13.30 2.02
CA SER A 73 1.55 13.91 2.07
C SER A 73 1.56 14.98 3.16
N ASP A 74 1.85 14.60 4.40
CA ASP A 74 2.18 15.55 5.46
C ASP A 74 3.67 15.90 5.42
N ILE A 75 4.02 17.05 6.01
CA ILE A 75 5.42 17.54 6.12
C ILE A 75 6.15 16.79 7.26
N THR A 76 5.55 15.72 7.79
CA THR A 76 6.06 15.02 8.96
C THR A 76 7.21 14.10 8.57
N GLU A 77 8.16 13.94 9.49
CA GLU A 77 9.32 13.05 9.34
C GLU A 77 8.92 11.62 8.92
N LEU A 78 9.72 11.01 8.05
CA LEU A 78 9.46 9.67 7.51
C LEU A 78 9.28 8.62 8.62
N ALA A 79 10.07 8.71 9.70
CA ALA A 79 9.97 7.80 10.83
C ALA A 79 8.61 7.88 11.53
N GLU A 80 8.04 9.08 11.65
CA GLU A 80 6.74 9.31 12.26
C GLU A 80 5.61 8.81 11.34
N ARG A 81 5.72 9.07 10.03
CA ARG A 81 4.79 8.52 9.03
C ARG A 81 4.76 7.00 9.05
N ASN A 82 5.93 6.37 9.15
CA ASN A 82 6.06 4.92 9.27
C ASN A 82 5.36 4.39 10.54
N ARG A 83 5.59 5.02 11.71
CA ARG A 83 4.90 4.67 12.97
C ARG A 83 3.39 4.78 12.85
N GLN A 84 2.90 5.85 12.24
CA GLN A 84 1.47 6.05 12.02
C GLN A 84 0.88 4.99 11.09
N ALA A 85 1.56 4.63 10.00
CA ALA A 85 1.11 3.55 9.12
C ALA A 85 0.95 2.21 9.86
N TYR A 86 1.92 1.84 10.71
CA TYR A 86 1.81 0.65 11.56
C TYR A 86 0.65 0.72 12.55
N PHE A 87 0.50 1.86 13.25
CA PHE A 87 -0.52 2.02 14.27
C PHE A 87 -1.94 2.05 13.69
N TYR A 88 -2.17 2.81 12.61
CA TYR A 88 -3.49 2.94 11.99
C TYR A 88 -3.86 1.76 11.08
N GLY A 89 -2.89 1.14 10.40
CA GLY A 89 -3.09 0.00 9.51
C GLY A 89 -3.61 -1.25 10.24
N PHE A 90 -3.17 -1.48 11.47
CA PHE A 90 -3.67 -2.59 12.29
C PHE A 90 -5.04 -2.29 12.93
N VAL A 91 -5.27 -1.06 13.38
CA VAL A 91 -6.44 -0.71 14.20
C VAL A 91 -7.73 -0.57 13.40
N LYS A 92 -7.68 -0.17 12.11
CA LYS A 92 -8.91 -0.02 11.30
C LYS A 92 -9.33 -1.27 10.50
N VAL A 93 -8.40 -2.18 10.21
CA VAL A 93 -8.69 -3.43 9.46
C VAL A 93 -9.31 -4.49 10.38
N CYS A 94 -8.85 -4.56 11.64
CA CYS A 94 -9.51 -5.35 12.67
C CYS A 94 -10.66 -4.54 13.27
N GLY A 95 -11.78 -4.46 12.55
CA GLY A 95 -13.03 -4.04 13.14
C GLY A 95 -13.36 -4.95 14.32
N TRP A 96 -13.11 -4.45 15.53
CA TRP A 96 -13.90 -4.50 16.77
C TRP A 96 -12.96 -4.21 17.96
N SER A 97 -13.31 -3.21 18.77
CA SER A 97 -12.68 -2.78 20.03
C SER A 97 -11.38 -1.94 19.96
N ILE A 98 -11.52 -0.63 19.74
CA ILE A 98 -11.12 0.39 20.73
C ILE A 98 -12.16 1.52 20.59
N SER A 99 -13.27 1.34 21.31
CA SER A 99 -14.06 2.49 21.75
C SER A 99 -13.19 3.25 22.76
N LEU A 100 -13.18 4.58 22.68
CA LEU A 100 -12.55 5.51 23.63
C LEU A 100 -11.01 5.55 23.67
N MET A 101 -10.50 6.77 23.85
CA MET A 101 -9.09 7.22 23.94
C MET A 101 -8.44 7.48 22.57
N MET A 102 -8.28 8.71 22.11
CA MET A 102 -7.78 9.85 22.86
C MET A 102 -8.52 11.15 22.52
N ASN A 103 -9.27 11.63 23.51
CA ASN A 103 -9.48 13.06 23.70
C ASN A 103 -8.10 13.67 24.04
N LYS A 104 -7.50 14.39 23.08
CA LYS A 104 -6.37 15.25 23.38
C LYS A 104 -6.92 16.66 23.58
N ARG A 105 -6.94 17.12 24.83
CA ARG A 105 -6.77 18.54 25.11
C ARG A 105 -5.41 18.98 24.59
#